data_AF-A0AAD6N0B0-F1
#
_entry.id   AF-A0AAD6N0B0-F1
#
_cell.length_a   1.000
_cell.length_b   1.000
_cell.length_c   1.000
_cell.angle_alpha   90.00
_cell.angle_beta   90.00
_cell.angle_gamma   90.00
#
_symmetry.space_group_name_H-M   'P 1'
#
loop_
_entity.id
_entity.type
_entity.pdbx_description
1 polymer ?
#
loop_
_entity_poly.entity_id
_entity_poly.type
_entity_poly.pdbx_seq_one_letter_code
_entity_poly.pdbx_strand_id
1 'polypeptide(L)'
;MDTYIVVLTLIILFIVQNCLNRSRSRSFLQSKYSVEHSKTNQDDSTKTDSPPRPIHQPLINEDTDIDLDIIAIHGFDARSPDTWTYRSKTGNPDVNVNWLKDPDMLPSIVGSARIFTCDWPSDFFESSSYVQKSFDDFALGLLAGIKARPTPSVCSIREGPSVLFVASCLG
;
A
#
# COMPACT_ATOMS: atom_id res chain seq x y z
N MET A 1 -23.19 -36.65 -10.19
CA MET A 1 -23.10 -35.16 -10.11
C MET A 1 -22.75 -34.70 -8.70
N ASP A 2 -22.24 -35.59 -7.85
CA ASP A 2 -22.40 -35.47 -6.40
C ASP A 2 -21.16 -34.89 -5.72
N THR A 3 -19.99 -35.02 -6.35
CA THR A 3 -18.74 -34.41 -5.88
C THR A 3 -18.76 -32.89 -5.93
N TYR A 4 -19.35 -32.28 -6.96
CA TYR A 4 -19.45 -30.83 -7.07
C TYR A 4 -20.36 -30.22 -5.99
N ILE A 5 -21.46 -30.90 -5.65
CA ILE A 5 -22.38 -30.46 -4.59
C ILE A 5 -21.72 -30.60 -3.20
N VAL A 6 -20.95 -31.66 -2.97
CA VAL A 6 -20.20 -31.84 -1.72
C VAL A 6 -19.11 -30.77 -1.57
N VAL A 7 -18.36 -30.47 -2.63
CA VAL A 7 -17.32 -29.42 -2.59
C VAL A 7 -17.94 -28.04 -2.38
N LEU A 8 -19.04 -27.73 -3.07
CA LEU A 8 -19.74 -26.46 -2.92
C LEU A 8 -20.29 -26.27 -1.49
N THR A 9 -20.88 -27.31 -0.91
CA THR A 9 -21.40 -27.25 0.46
C THR A 9 -20.29 -27.06 1.50
N LEU A 10 -19.11 -27.69 1.32
CA LEU A 10 -17.95 -27.48 2.19
C LEU A 10 -17.38 -26.05 2.08
N ILE A 11 -17.33 -25.47 0.87
CA ILE A 11 -16.88 -24.08 0.66
C ILE A 11 -17.85 -23.10 1.33
N ILE A 12 -19.16 -23.28 1.14
CA ILE A 12 -20.18 -22.43 1.77
C ILE A 12 -20.10 -22.53 3.29
N LEU A 13 -19.94 -23.75 3.84
CA LEU A 13 -19.79 -23.94 5.28
C LEU A 13 -18.55 -23.23 5.82
N PHE A 14 -17.42 -23.32 5.11
CA PHE A 14 -16.18 -22.61 5.47
C PHE A 14 -16.37 -21.09 5.47
N ILE A 15 -17.04 -20.53 4.46
CA ILE A 15 -17.34 -19.09 4.39
C ILE A 15 -18.25 -18.67 5.55
N VAL A 16 -19.31 -19.42 5.84
CA VAL A 16 -20.24 -19.11 6.94
C VAL A 16 -19.54 -19.21 8.29
N GLN A 17 -18.74 -20.24 8.52
CA GLN A 17 -17.94 -20.41 9.75
C GLN A 17 -17.00 -19.22 9.94
N ASN A 18 -16.32 -18.78 8.86
CA ASN A 18 -15.37 -17.68 8.90
C ASN A 18 -16.08 -16.32 9.13
N CYS A 19 -17.26 -16.12 8.54
CA CYS A 19 -18.10 -14.94 8.76
C CYS A 19 -18.65 -14.85 10.20
N LEU A 20 -19.14 -15.98 10.74
CA LEU A 20 -19.64 -16.02 12.11
C LEU A 20 -18.52 -15.86 13.14
N ASN A 21 -17.35 -16.46 12.89
CA ASN A 21 -16.19 -16.29 13.75
C ASN A 21 -15.68 -14.84 13.71
N ARG A 22 -15.66 -14.21 12.54
CA ARG A 22 -15.31 -12.78 12.35
C ARG A 22 -16.26 -11.84 13.11
N SER A 23 -17.55 -12.15 13.18
CA SER A 23 -18.54 -11.38 13.96
C SER A 23 -18.29 -11.48 15.47
N ARG A 24 -18.01 -12.68 15.98
CA ARG A 24 -17.63 -12.89 17.39
C ARG A 24 -16.32 -12.18 17.74
N SER A 25 -15.30 -12.28 16.89
CA SER A 25 -14.01 -11.60 17.08
C SER A 25 -14.14 -10.07 17.09
N ARG A 26 -15.03 -9.48 16.27
CA ARG A 26 -15.31 -8.04 16.30
C ARG A 26 -15.84 -7.55 17.64
N SER A 27 -16.78 -8.28 18.24
CA SER A 27 -17.35 -7.92 19.55
C SER A 27 -16.33 -7.97 20.69
N PHE A 28 -15.39 -8.91 20.61
CA PHE A 28 -14.31 -9.07 21.58
C PHE A 28 -13.18 -8.04 21.39
N LEU A 29 -12.82 -7.72 20.14
CA LEU A 29 -11.78 -6.74 19.81
C LEU A 29 -12.20 -5.31 20.17
N GLN A 30 -13.46 -4.92 19.96
CA GLN A 30 -13.98 -3.61 20.40
C GLN A 30 -13.86 -3.42 21.92
N SER A 31 -14.13 -4.49 22.68
CA SER A 31 -13.98 -4.52 24.13
C SER A 31 -12.52 -4.42 24.57
N LYS A 32 -11.58 -4.98 23.80
CA LYS A 32 -10.15 -5.00 24.14
C LYS A 32 -9.45 -3.70 23.74
N TYR A 33 -9.82 -3.12 22.59
CA TYR A 33 -9.27 -1.86 22.07
C TYR A 33 -9.57 -0.66 23.00
N SER A 34 -10.72 -0.66 23.67
CA SER A 34 -11.09 0.37 24.64
C SER A 34 -10.27 0.30 25.94
N VAL A 35 -9.61 -0.83 26.22
CA VAL A 35 -8.83 -1.07 27.44
C VAL A 35 -7.32 -0.92 27.20
N GLU A 36 -6.82 -1.30 26.02
CA GLU A 36 -5.38 -1.28 25.72
C GLU A 36 -4.82 0.08 25.28
N HIS A 37 -5.64 1.02 24.75
CA HIS A 37 -5.15 2.35 24.35
C HIS A 37 -4.68 3.24 25.52
N SER A 38 -4.75 2.72 26.76
CA SER A 38 -4.24 3.40 27.95
C SER A 38 -2.79 3.04 28.31
N LYS A 39 -2.12 2.10 27.64
CA LYS A 39 -0.77 1.66 28.04
C LYS A 39 0.21 1.37 26.89
N THR A 40 1.33 2.09 26.98
CA THR A 40 2.72 1.80 26.56
C THR A 40 3.20 2.14 25.14
N ASN A 41 4.22 3.00 25.13
CA ASN A 41 5.16 3.34 24.07
C ASN A 41 6.45 2.49 24.16
N GLN A 42 7.22 2.52 23.04
CA GLN A 42 8.65 2.19 22.86
C GLN A 42 9.07 0.71 22.74
N ASP A 43 9.40 0.25 21.53
CA ASP A 43 10.79 0.10 21.00
C ASP A 43 10.82 -0.88 19.79
N ASP A 44 11.00 -0.36 18.56
CA ASP A 44 11.52 -1.01 17.31
C ASP A 44 11.18 -0.13 16.08
N SER A 45 11.84 1.02 15.99
CA SER A 45 11.48 2.13 15.11
C SER A 45 12.28 2.15 13.80
N THR A 46 12.10 1.18 12.91
CA THR A 46 12.44 1.38 11.48
C THR A 46 11.45 0.80 10.47
N LYS A 47 10.39 0.09 10.89
CA LYS A 47 9.39 -0.51 9.98
C LYS A 47 7.93 -0.11 10.30
N THR A 48 7.74 1.09 10.83
CA THR A 48 6.40 1.64 11.04
C THR A 48 5.78 2.05 9.71
N ASP A 49 4.46 1.90 9.59
CA ASP A 49 3.59 2.35 8.49
C ASP A 49 4.06 3.71 7.95
N SER A 50 4.95 3.66 6.98
CA SER A 50 5.63 4.87 6.54
C SER A 50 4.65 5.58 5.61
N PRO A 51 4.43 6.89 5.78
CA PRO A 51 3.63 7.63 4.83
C PRO A 51 4.19 7.42 3.41
N PRO A 52 3.35 7.41 2.36
CA PRO A 52 3.80 7.30 0.98
C PRO A 52 4.95 8.27 0.72
N ARG A 53 6.10 7.72 0.31
CA ARG A 53 7.32 8.49 0.10
C ARG A 53 7.34 9.00 -1.34
N PRO A 54 7.54 10.31 -1.57
CA PRO A 54 7.68 10.83 -2.92
C PRO A 54 8.95 10.27 -3.56
N ILE A 55 8.85 9.81 -4.80
CA ILE A 55 9.99 9.29 -5.57
C ILE A 55 10.20 10.02 -6.89
N HIS A 56 9.17 10.69 -7.39
CA HIS A 56 9.25 11.60 -8.53
C HIS A 56 8.43 12.86 -8.23
N GLN A 57 9.05 14.01 -8.44
CA GLN A 57 8.37 15.30 -8.43
C GLN A 57 8.54 15.88 -9.83
N PRO A 58 7.44 16.32 -10.47
CA PRO A 58 7.51 16.95 -11.78
C PRO A 58 8.33 18.25 -11.66
N LEU A 59 9.01 18.63 -12.74
CA LEU A 59 9.63 19.94 -12.84
C LEU A 59 8.50 20.98 -12.93
N ILE A 60 8.27 21.72 -11.84
CA ILE A 60 7.18 22.70 -11.77
C ILE A 60 7.61 23.94 -12.55
N ASN A 61 6.97 24.18 -13.69
CA ASN A 61 6.96 25.50 -14.34
C ASN A 61 5.70 26.25 -13.90
N GLU A 62 5.68 27.58 -14.03
CA GLU A 62 4.54 28.42 -13.59
C GLU A 62 3.19 28.02 -14.21
N ASP A 63 3.20 27.32 -15.36
CA ASP A 63 2.03 26.82 -16.09
C ASP A 63 1.74 25.32 -15.88
N THR A 64 2.47 24.63 -14.99
CA THR A 64 2.32 23.18 -14.79
C THR A 64 1.26 22.87 -13.74
N ASP A 65 0.06 22.51 -14.19
CA ASP A 65 -0.99 22.00 -13.29
C ASP A 65 -0.64 20.56 -12.86
N ILE A 66 -0.54 20.33 -11.56
CA ILE A 66 -0.39 18.99 -11.00
C ILE A 66 -1.77 18.50 -10.62
N ASP A 67 -2.38 17.74 -11.51
CA ASP A 67 -3.74 17.21 -11.38
C ASP A 67 -3.79 15.74 -10.93
N LEU A 68 -2.64 15.05 -10.93
CA LEU A 68 -2.55 13.61 -10.67
C LEU A 68 -1.45 13.25 -9.67
N ASP A 69 -1.85 12.45 -8.68
CA ASP A 69 -0.98 11.78 -7.75
C ASP A 69 -1.03 10.27 -7.98
N ILE A 70 0.11 9.65 -8.27
CA ILE A 70 0.23 8.20 -8.43
C ILE A 70 0.81 7.61 -7.15
N ILE A 71 0.14 6.61 -6.59
CA ILE A 71 0.59 5.89 -5.40
C ILE A 71 0.83 4.43 -5.77
N ALA A 72 2.11 4.07 -5.78
CA ALA A 72 2.59 2.74 -6.11
C ALA A 72 2.73 1.87 -4.85
N ILE A 73 2.04 0.73 -4.79
CA ILE A 73 2.01 -0.18 -3.64
C ILE A 73 2.65 -1.52 -4.03
N HIS A 74 3.67 -1.93 -3.27
CA HIS A 74 4.35 -3.20 -3.54
C HIS A 74 3.54 -4.41 -3.06
N GLY A 75 3.86 -5.57 -3.64
CA GLY A 75 3.28 -6.84 -3.24
C GLY A 75 3.89 -7.42 -1.96
N PHE A 76 3.35 -8.55 -1.55
CA PHE A 76 3.84 -9.31 -0.41
C PHE A 76 5.28 -9.79 -0.58
N ASP A 77 6.05 -9.79 0.51
CA ASP A 77 7.48 -10.13 0.57
C ASP A 77 8.35 -9.32 -0.41
N ALA A 78 7.97 -8.07 -0.65
CA ALA A 78 8.69 -7.14 -1.53
C ALA A 78 8.79 -5.73 -0.91
N ARG A 79 9.47 -4.82 -1.61
CA ARG A 79 9.63 -3.41 -1.22
C ARG A 79 9.70 -2.51 -2.46
N SER A 80 9.38 -1.23 -2.30
CA SER A 80 9.68 -0.22 -3.32
C SER A 80 11.11 0.29 -3.10
N PRO A 81 12.10 -0.19 -3.86
CA PRO A 81 12.08 -0.06 -5.32
C PRO A 81 12.06 -1.37 -6.11
N ASP A 82 12.22 -2.51 -5.45
CA ASP A 82 12.46 -3.80 -6.09
C ASP A 82 11.30 -4.25 -6.96
N THR A 83 10.06 -4.04 -6.49
CA THR A 83 8.84 -4.35 -7.26
C THR A 83 8.79 -3.62 -8.61
N TRP A 84 9.37 -2.42 -8.66
CA TRP A 84 9.24 -1.51 -9.81
C TRP A 84 10.49 -1.45 -10.68
N THR A 85 11.51 -2.24 -10.35
CA THR A 85 12.77 -2.26 -11.08
C THR A 85 12.83 -3.51 -11.95
N TYR A 86 12.79 -3.33 -13.26
CA TYR A 86 13.18 -4.38 -14.18
C TYR A 86 14.67 -4.69 -13.94
N ARG A 87 14.98 -5.96 -13.66
CA ARG A 87 16.35 -6.43 -13.45
C ARG A 87 16.77 -7.32 -14.61
N SER A 88 17.90 -7.00 -15.24
CA SER A 88 18.41 -7.79 -16.35
C SER A 88 18.80 -9.21 -15.90
N LYS A 89 18.43 -10.21 -16.69
CA LYS A 89 18.81 -11.61 -16.47
C LYS A 89 20.32 -11.85 -16.56
N THR A 90 21.06 -10.95 -17.21
CA THR A 90 22.52 -11.05 -17.34
C THR A 90 23.26 -10.55 -16.09
N GLY A 91 22.54 -10.00 -15.10
CA GLY A 91 23.14 -9.46 -13.88
C GLY A 91 23.86 -8.12 -14.08
N ASN A 92 23.85 -7.55 -15.28
CA ASN A 92 24.41 -6.23 -15.54
C ASN A 92 23.50 -5.14 -14.92
N PRO A 93 23.93 -4.40 -13.89
CA PRO A 93 23.14 -3.36 -13.25
C PRO A 93 22.81 -2.18 -14.17
N ASP A 94 23.63 -1.93 -15.19
CA ASP A 94 23.45 -0.81 -16.13
C ASP A 94 22.20 -0.96 -17.01
N VAL A 95 21.59 -2.14 -17.01
CA VAL A 95 20.37 -2.46 -17.76
C VAL A 95 19.14 -2.48 -16.84
N ASN A 96 19.31 -2.23 -15.54
CA ASN A 96 18.19 -2.18 -14.61
C ASN A 96 17.44 -0.87 -14.79
N VAL A 97 16.13 -0.94 -15.02
CA VAL A 97 15.28 0.23 -15.25
C VAL A 97 14.18 0.27 -14.20
N ASN A 98 14.12 1.36 -13.44
CA ASN A 98 13.01 1.58 -12.50
C ASN A 98 11.86 2.28 -13.21
N TRP A 99 10.76 1.55 -13.40
CA TRP A 99 9.61 1.99 -14.18
C TRP A 99 8.96 3.26 -13.64
N LEU A 100 9.04 3.52 -12.33
CA LEU A 100 8.46 4.70 -11.69
C LEU A 100 9.37 5.95 -11.72
N LYS A 101 10.66 5.80 -12.03
CA LYS A 101 11.65 6.89 -11.96
C LYS A 101 12.30 7.22 -13.29
N ASP A 102 12.48 6.23 -14.15
CA ASP A 102 13.17 6.39 -15.41
C ASP A 102 12.38 7.35 -16.33
N PRO A 103 13.02 8.38 -16.91
CA PRO A 103 12.35 9.40 -17.70
C PRO A 103 11.65 8.84 -18.94
N ASP A 104 12.10 7.69 -19.48
CA ASP A 104 11.53 7.06 -20.67
C ASP A 104 10.45 6.01 -20.32
N MET A 105 10.05 5.92 -19.05
CA MET A 105 9.06 4.96 -18.54
C MET A 105 7.76 5.66 -18.11
N LEU A 106 7.19 5.31 -16.95
CA LEU A 106 5.92 5.88 -16.48
C LEU A 106 5.90 7.42 -16.50
N PRO A 107 6.96 8.14 -16.04
CA PRO A 107 7.02 9.60 -16.12
C PRO A 107 6.74 10.18 -17.52
N SER A 108 7.22 9.54 -18.60
CA SER A 108 6.96 10.00 -19.98
C SER A 108 5.49 9.94 -20.40
N ILE A 109 4.71 9.06 -19.76
CA ILE A 109 3.30 8.80 -20.09
C ILE A 109 2.39 9.71 -19.27
N VAL A 110 2.73 9.93 -18.00
CA VAL A 110 1.86 10.61 -17.02
C VAL A 110 2.16 12.10 -16.88
N GLY A 111 3.19 12.60 -17.56
CA GLY A 111 3.54 14.02 -17.60
C GLY A 111 3.80 14.59 -16.20
N SER A 112 2.99 15.56 -15.78
CA SER A 112 3.15 16.33 -14.54
C SER A 112 2.71 15.61 -13.26
N ALA A 113 2.47 14.30 -13.30
CA ALA A 113 2.03 13.57 -12.12
C ALA A 113 3.12 13.46 -11.05
N ARG A 114 2.73 13.52 -9.77
CA ARG A 114 3.62 13.19 -8.66
C ARG A 114 3.55 11.71 -8.38
N ILE A 115 4.70 11.04 -8.28
CA ILE A 115 4.73 9.59 -8.06
C ILE A 115 5.26 9.32 -6.64
N PHE A 116 4.48 8.56 -5.89
CA PHE A 116 4.76 8.13 -4.52
C PHE A 116 4.84 6.61 -4.46
N THR A 117 5.66 6.09 -3.55
CA THR A 117 5.64 4.67 -3.19
C THR A 117 5.15 4.49 -1.77
N CYS A 118 4.21 3.59 -1.55
CA CYS A 118 3.76 3.20 -0.22
C CYS A 118 4.35 1.83 0.12
N ASP A 119 5.23 1.80 1.13
CA ASP A 119 5.68 0.54 1.69
C ASP A 119 4.79 0.15 2.87
N TRP A 120 4.37 -1.12 2.89
CA TRP A 120 3.62 -1.72 3.99
C TRP A 120 4.40 -2.93 4.55
N PRO A 121 4.24 -3.30 5.83
CA PRO A 121 4.98 -4.41 6.41
C PRO A 121 4.46 -5.72 5.82
N SER A 122 5.16 -6.20 4.79
CA SER A 122 4.75 -7.31 3.94
C SER A 122 5.70 -8.51 4.03
N ASP A 123 6.68 -8.46 4.93
CA ASP A 123 7.71 -9.49 5.07
C ASP A 123 7.06 -10.85 5.38
N PHE A 124 7.51 -11.92 4.73
CA PHE A 124 6.98 -13.27 5.00
C PHE A 124 7.29 -13.74 6.44
N PHE A 125 8.44 -13.34 6.96
CA PHE A 125 8.87 -13.68 8.31
C PHE A 125 8.74 -12.46 9.23
N GLU A 126 7.83 -12.56 10.18
CA GLU A 126 7.63 -11.55 11.22
C GLU A 126 8.38 -11.95 12.50
N SER A 127 8.81 -10.96 13.28
CA SER A 127 9.42 -11.23 14.58
C SER A 127 8.39 -11.84 15.54
N SER A 128 8.86 -12.56 16.56
CA SER A 128 7.96 -13.18 17.54
C SER A 128 7.09 -12.19 18.34
N SER A 129 7.44 -10.90 18.31
CA SER A 129 6.70 -9.81 18.95
C SER A 129 5.76 -9.08 18.00
N TYR A 130 5.71 -9.47 16.72
CA TYR A 130 4.88 -8.76 15.74
C TYR A 130 3.40 -9.01 16.00
N VAL A 131 2.65 -7.91 16.05
CA VAL A 131 1.20 -7.95 16.14
C VAL A 131 0.65 -7.91 14.72
N GLN A 132 0.05 -9.02 14.30
CA GLN A 132 -0.58 -9.10 12.99
C GLN A 132 -1.65 -8.02 12.82
N LYS A 133 -1.45 -7.14 11.83
CA LYS A 133 -2.41 -6.10 11.46
C LYS A 133 -3.49 -6.66 10.55
N SER A 134 -4.68 -6.08 10.67
CA SER A 134 -5.77 -6.35 9.73
C SER A 134 -5.62 -5.51 8.46
N PHE A 135 -6.35 -5.88 7.40
CA PHE A 135 -6.46 -5.03 6.20
C PHE A 135 -7.00 -3.64 6.52
N ASP A 136 -7.88 -3.51 7.51
CA ASP A 136 -8.45 -2.23 7.92
C ASP A 136 -7.35 -1.33 8.53
N ASP A 137 -6.44 -1.91 9.33
CA ASP A 137 -5.31 -1.18 9.91
C ASP A 137 -4.36 -0.68 8.81
N PHE A 138 -4.08 -1.52 7.80
CA PHE A 138 -3.28 -1.11 6.65
C PHE A 138 -3.94 -0.02 5.82
N ALA A 139 -5.25 -0.14 5.57
CA ALA A 139 -6.00 0.88 4.84
C ALA A 139 -6.03 2.22 5.58
N LEU A 140 -6.16 2.20 6.91
CA LEU A 140 -6.09 3.39 7.75
C LEU A 140 -4.69 4.03 7.73
N GLY A 141 -3.63 3.21 7.80
CA GLY A 141 -2.24 3.67 7.66
C GLY A 141 -1.99 4.33 6.30
N LEU A 142 -2.43 3.70 5.21
CA LEU A 142 -2.37 4.25 3.86
C LEU A 142 -3.14 5.57 3.77
N LEU A 143 -4.38 5.62 4.26
CA LEU A 143 -5.20 6.84 4.23
C LEU A 143 -4.56 7.98 5.03
N ALA A 144 -4.02 7.70 6.21
CA ALA A 144 -3.30 8.68 7.01
C ALA A 144 -2.08 9.22 6.26
N GLY A 145 -1.32 8.32 5.63
CA GLY A 145 -0.19 8.67 4.78
C GLY A 145 -0.60 9.55 3.59
N ILE A 146 -1.68 9.21 2.89
CA ILE A 146 -2.21 9.99 1.76
C ILE A 146 -2.55 11.41 2.18
N LYS A 147 -3.24 11.57 3.32
CA LYS A 147 -3.64 12.87 3.88
C LYS A 147 -2.46 13.71 4.35
N ALA A 148 -1.36 13.07 4.75
CA ALA A 148 -0.16 13.74 5.21
C ALA A 148 0.78 14.20 4.07
N ARG A 149 0.47 13.87 2.80
CA ARG A 149 1.32 14.25 1.67
C ARG A 149 1.31 15.77 1.47
N PRO A 150 2.40 16.34 0.92
CA PRO A 150 2.44 17.75 0.57
C PRO A 150 1.28 18.11 -0.38
N THR A 151 0.60 19.21 -0.11
CA THR A 151 -0.34 19.80 -1.08
C THR A 151 0.45 20.39 -2.26
N PRO A 152 -0.03 20.28 -3.51
CA PRO A 152 0.61 20.98 -4.62
C PRO A 152 0.63 22.49 -4.37
N SER A 153 1.72 23.16 -4.75
CA SER A 153 1.87 24.61 -4.61
C SER A 153 1.03 25.40 -5.61
N VAL A 154 0.62 24.75 -6.71
CA VAL A 154 -0.22 25.29 -7.77
C VAL A 154 -1.32 24.27 -8.01
N CYS A 155 -2.55 24.61 -7.65
CA CYS A 155 -3.74 23.86 -8.04
C CYS A 155 -4.67 24.85 -8.73
N SER A 156 -4.81 24.73 -10.05
CA SER A 156 -6.04 25.22 -10.67
C SER A 156 -7.16 24.27 -10.27
N ILE A 157 -8.24 24.83 -9.73
CA ILE A 157 -9.54 24.16 -9.50
C ILE A 157 -9.64 23.34 -8.20
N ARG A 158 -9.97 24.04 -7.10
CA ARG A 158 -10.93 23.73 -5.99
C ARG A 158 -10.97 22.36 -5.28
N GLU A 159 -10.46 21.29 -5.83
CA GLU A 159 -10.40 19.94 -5.29
C GLU A 159 -9.00 19.42 -5.63
N GLY A 160 -8.22 18.95 -4.66
CA GLY A 160 -6.81 18.57 -4.88
C GLY A 160 -6.61 17.50 -5.98
N PRO A 161 -5.36 17.13 -6.30
CA PRO A 161 -5.06 16.22 -7.40
C PRO A 161 -5.80 14.88 -7.22
N SER A 162 -6.28 14.35 -8.35
CA SER A 162 -6.83 13.00 -8.42
C SER A 162 -5.78 11.99 -7.98
N VAL A 163 -6.20 10.88 -7.36
CA VAL A 163 -5.29 9.82 -6.90
C VAL A 163 -5.47 8.58 -7.75
N LEU A 164 -4.39 8.11 -8.37
CA LEU A 164 -4.31 6.83 -9.08
C LEU A 164 -3.46 5.84 -8.28
N PHE A 165 -4.02 4.68 -7.96
CA PHE A 165 -3.28 3.59 -7.34
C PHE A 165 -2.73 2.63 -8.39
N VAL A 166 -1.46 2.27 -8.26
CA VAL A 166 -0.83 1.20 -9.04
C VAL A 166 -0.28 0.18 -8.06
N ALA A 167 -0.80 -1.04 -8.12
CA ALA A 167 -0.46 -2.08 -7.16
C ALA A 167 0.08 -3.33 -7.86
N SER A 168 0.88 -4.10 -7.13
CA SER A 168 1.36 -5.41 -7.56
C SER A 168 0.90 -6.49 -6.58
N CYS A 169 0.32 -7.57 -7.09
CA CYS A 169 -0.09 -8.74 -6.32
C CYS A 169 -1.06 -8.42 -5.15
N LEU A 170 -0.58 -8.47 -3.89
CA LEU A 170 -1.36 -8.21 -2.66
C LEU A 170 -1.35 -6.73 -2.24
N GLY A 171 -0.67 -5.87 -3.00
CA GLY A 171 -0.69 -4.42 -2.77
C GLY A 171 -2.02 -3.77 -3.10
#